data_AF-A0A168DYP2-F1
#
_entry.id   AF-A0A168DYP2-F1
#
_cell.length_a   1.000
_cell.length_b   1.000
_cell.length_c   1.000
_cell.angle_alpha   90.00
_cell.angle_beta   90.00
_cell.angle_gamma   90.00
#
_symmetry.space_group_name_H-M   'P 1'
#
loop_
_entity.id
_entity.type
_entity.pdbx_description
1 polymer ?
#
loop_
_entity_poly.entity_id
_entity_poly.type
_entity_poly.pdbx_seq_one_letter_code
_entity_poly.pdbx_strand_id
1 'polypeptide(L)'
;QMEVSISKCKLFQLGFEREDVRINDEHCAGIEGEDFISFHINNTKGHCGSIVQSNGTHIMYKNTVWIESVNNAGNIITRDKTINVEFSCAYELDLKISLETVLKPMLSVINLTLPTQEGNFITKMALYKNSSYRHPYREGEVVLSTRDILYVGVFVEGADENQLILIVNMCWATPSRYSSDRLRYIIIERGCP
;
A
#
# COMPACT_ATOMS: atom_id res chain seq x y z
N GLN A 1 13.67 -31.93 -10.92
CA GLN A 1 13.91 -33.07 -11.83
C GLN A 1 14.25 -32.49 -13.19
N MET A 2 15.33 -32.94 -13.80
CA MET A 2 15.73 -32.57 -15.16
C MET A 2 15.26 -33.66 -16.13
N GLU A 3 14.82 -33.25 -17.32
CA GLU A 3 14.49 -34.16 -18.41
C GLU A 3 15.14 -33.65 -19.70
N VAL A 4 15.73 -34.57 -20.46
CA VAL A 4 16.21 -34.32 -21.82
C VAL A 4 15.63 -35.39 -22.74
N SER A 5 15.13 -34.97 -23.90
CA SER A 5 14.46 -35.85 -24.86
C SER A 5 15.11 -35.73 -26.24
N ILE A 6 15.42 -36.86 -26.86
CA ILE A 6 16.04 -36.96 -28.18
C ILE A 6 15.02 -37.55 -29.15
N SER A 7 14.77 -36.89 -30.28
CA SER A 7 13.85 -37.39 -31.31
C SER A 7 14.45 -38.59 -32.04
N LYS A 8 13.72 -39.71 -32.05
CA LYS A 8 14.12 -40.93 -32.76
C LYS A 8 14.24 -40.70 -34.27
N CYS A 9 13.27 -40.00 -34.86
CA CYS A 9 13.28 -39.68 -36.29
C CYS A 9 14.57 -38.92 -36.67
N LYS A 10 14.96 -37.92 -35.87
CA LYS A 10 16.16 -37.15 -36.15
C LYS A 10 17.44 -37.98 -35.97
N LEU A 11 17.44 -38.85 -34.96
CA LEU A 11 18.53 -39.75 -34.65
C LEU A 11 18.79 -40.72 -35.82
N PHE A 12 17.74 -41.37 -36.32
CA PHE A 12 17.83 -42.29 -37.46
C PHE A 12 18.20 -41.59 -38.77
N GLN A 13 17.69 -40.38 -39.02
CA GLN A 13 18.10 -39.58 -40.20
C GLN A 13 19.59 -39.26 -40.23
N LEU A 14 20.24 -39.18 -39.07
CA LEU A 14 21.67 -38.92 -38.94
C LEU A 14 22.53 -40.20 -39.02
N GLY A 15 21.88 -41.37 -39.05
CA GLY A 15 22.50 -42.69 -39.16
C GLY A 15 22.97 -43.28 -37.83
N PHE A 16 22.36 -42.87 -36.71
CA PHE A 16 22.62 -43.43 -35.38
C PHE A 16 21.50 -44.40 -34.98
N GLU A 17 21.84 -45.37 -34.14
CA GLU A 17 20.91 -46.32 -33.54
C GLU A 17 20.55 -45.93 -32.11
N ARG A 18 19.54 -46.57 -31.54
CA ARG A 18 18.97 -46.20 -30.23
C ARG A 18 19.99 -46.39 -29.12
N GLU A 19 20.81 -47.42 -29.29
CA GLU A 19 21.88 -47.90 -28.44
C GLU A 19 23.10 -46.94 -28.45
N ASP A 20 23.20 -46.07 -29.45
CA ASP A 20 24.26 -45.07 -29.56
C ASP A 20 24.07 -43.91 -28.57
N VAL A 21 22.88 -43.79 -27.94
CA VAL A 21 22.54 -42.67 -27.03
C VAL A 21 22.75 -43.04 -25.58
N ARG A 22 23.61 -42.29 -24.90
CA ARG A 22 23.86 -42.41 -23.46
C ARG A 22 24.00 -41.05 -22.79
N ILE A 23 23.90 -41.04 -21.47
CA ILE A 23 24.29 -39.90 -20.65
C ILE A 23 25.60 -40.21 -19.92
N ASN A 24 26.05 -39.32 -19.02
CA ASN A 24 27.34 -39.46 -18.34
C ASN A 24 27.51 -40.78 -17.55
N ASP A 25 26.41 -41.37 -17.08
CA ASP A 25 26.40 -42.68 -16.40
C ASP A 25 25.61 -43.69 -17.24
N GLU A 26 26.29 -44.76 -17.66
CA GLU A 26 25.74 -45.81 -18.52
C GLU A 26 24.68 -46.67 -17.81
N HIS A 27 24.66 -46.69 -16.47
CA HIS A 27 23.63 -47.41 -15.72
C HIS A 27 22.25 -46.73 -15.81
N CYS A 28 22.20 -45.47 -16.23
CA CYS A 28 20.95 -44.75 -16.44
C CYS A 28 20.45 -44.94 -17.87
N ALA A 29 19.59 -45.94 -18.04
CA ALA A 29 18.92 -46.21 -19.31
C ALA A 29 17.94 -45.10 -19.69
N GLY A 30 17.86 -44.81 -20.99
CA GLY A 30 16.85 -43.94 -21.57
C GLY A 30 15.47 -44.59 -21.54
N ILE A 31 14.45 -43.81 -21.26
CA ILE A 31 13.04 -44.23 -21.35
C ILE A 31 12.60 -44.06 -22.80
N GLU A 32 12.23 -45.17 -23.42
CA GLU A 32 11.78 -45.19 -24.81
C GLU A 32 10.28 -44.83 -24.89
N GLY A 33 9.97 -43.64 -25.40
CA GLY A 33 8.62 -43.22 -25.78
C GLY A 33 8.30 -43.59 -27.23
N GLU A 34 7.18 -43.10 -27.78
CA GLU A 34 6.82 -43.37 -29.20
C GLU A 34 7.80 -42.67 -30.15
N ASP A 35 7.94 -41.35 -30.01
CA ASP A 35 8.77 -40.50 -30.89
C ASP A 35 10.13 -40.09 -30.31
N PHE A 36 10.31 -40.24 -28.99
CA PHE A 36 11.46 -39.72 -28.25
C PHE A 36 12.12 -40.77 -27.35
N ILE A 37 13.41 -40.59 -27.09
CA ILE A 37 14.14 -41.24 -26.00
C ILE A 37 14.39 -40.17 -24.93
N SER A 38 13.81 -40.34 -23.74
CA SER A 38 13.92 -39.38 -22.64
C SER A 38 14.83 -39.90 -21.53
N PHE A 39 15.64 -39.01 -20.95
CA PHE A 39 16.41 -39.29 -19.74
C PHE A 39 15.91 -38.40 -18.62
N HIS A 40 15.42 -39.01 -17.54
CA HIS A 40 15.04 -38.30 -16.33
C HIS A 40 16.17 -38.35 -15.31
N ILE A 41 16.68 -37.19 -14.94
CA ILE A 41 17.79 -37.04 -14.02
C ILE A 41 17.27 -36.31 -12.79
N ASN A 42 17.34 -36.96 -11.62
CA ASN A 42 17.02 -36.29 -10.37
C ASN A 42 18.05 -35.20 -10.08
N ASN A 43 17.58 -34.09 -9.51
CA ASN A 43 18.44 -32.95 -9.14
C ASN A 43 19.21 -33.26 -7.84
N THR A 44 19.82 -34.44 -7.76
CA THR A 44 20.67 -34.88 -6.67
C THR A 44 22.09 -35.03 -7.21
N LYS A 45 23.08 -34.64 -6.40
CA LYS A 45 24.48 -34.62 -6.82
C LYS A 45 24.95 -36.02 -7.23
N GLY A 46 25.41 -36.18 -8.47
CA GLY A 46 25.97 -37.43 -8.99
C GLY A 46 24.93 -38.42 -9.53
N HIS A 47 23.63 -38.14 -9.44
CA HIS A 47 22.61 -39.00 -10.02
C HIS A 47 22.76 -39.03 -11.55
N CYS A 48 22.90 -40.23 -12.12
CA CYS A 48 23.18 -40.45 -13.54
C CYS A 48 24.40 -39.66 -14.07
N GLY A 49 25.45 -39.51 -13.25
CA GLY A 49 26.64 -38.77 -13.64
C GLY A 49 26.42 -37.25 -13.76
N SER A 50 25.38 -36.71 -13.09
CA SER A 50 25.12 -35.28 -13.06
C SER A 50 26.22 -34.52 -12.31
N ILE A 51 26.64 -33.40 -12.89
CA ILE A 51 27.65 -32.51 -12.33
C ILE A 51 26.93 -31.31 -11.71
N VAL A 52 27.18 -31.04 -10.44
CA VAL A 52 26.59 -29.91 -9.72
C VAL A 52 27.63 -28.83 -9.51
N GLN A 53 27.34 -27.63 -9.97
CA GLN A 53 28.17 -26.43 -9.82
C GLN A 53 27.34 -25.31 -9.21
N SER A 54 27.95 -24.43 -8.42
CA SER A 54 27.29 -23.22 -7.94
C SER A 54 28.14 -22.00 -8.31
N ASN A 55 27.48 -20.93 -8.73
CA ASN A 55 28.11 -19.64 -9.07
C ASN A 55 27.87 -18.57 -7.99
N GLY A 56 27.39 -18.97 -6.80
CA GLY A 56 27.07 -18.07 -5.69
C GLY A 56 25.63 -17.53 -5.68
N THR A 57 24.92 -17.50 -6.82
CA THR A 57 23.50 -17.09 -6.90
C THR A 57 22.59 -18.22 -7.33
N HIS A 58 23.10 -19.16 -8.13
CA HIS A 58 22.38 -20.31 -8.65
C HIS A 58 23.14 -21.61 -8.35
N ILE A 59 22.38 -22.69 -8.22
CA ILE A 59 22.87 -24.07 -8.33
C ILE A 59 22.56 -24.56 -9.74
N MET A 60 23.59 -24.93 -10.48
CA MET A 60 23.50 -25.49 -11.82
C MET A 60 23.70 -27.00 -11.78
N TYR A 61 22.72 -27.74 -12.30
CA TYR A 61 22.85 -29.16 -12.57
C TYR A 61 23.13 -29.35 -14.05
N LYS A 62 24.21 -30.07 -14.37
CA LYS A 62 24.67 -30.32 -15.73
C LYS A 62 24.72 -31.82 -16.01
N ASN A 63 24.44 -32.19 -17.25
CA ASN A 63 24.71 -33.52 -17.79
C ASN A 63 24.97 -33.41 -19.29
N THR A 64 25.47 -34.48 -19.90
CA THR A 64 25.82 -34.51 -21.32
C THR A 64 25.17 -35.72 -21.96
N VAL A 65 24.45 -35.49 -23.06
CA VAL A 65 24.01 -36.58 -23.94
C VAL A 65 25.14 -36.87 -24.91
N TRP A 66 25.57 -38.12 -24.95
CA TRP A 66 26.55 -38.65 -25.88
C TRP A 66 25.82 -39.50 -26.91
N ILE A 67 26.06 -39.22 -28.18
CA ILE A 67 25.58 -40.01 -29.32
C ILE A 67 26.80 -40.49 -30.09
N GLU A 68 27.15 -41.75 -29.93
CA GLU A 68 28.40 -42.34 -30.42
C GLU A 68 28.11 -43.62 -31.20
N SER A 69 28.42 -43.63 -32.50
CA SER A 69 28.26 -44.85 -33.30
C SER A 69 29.49 -45.75 -33.15
N VAL A 70 29.36 -46.83 -32.39
CA VAL A 70 30.46 -47.80 -32.16
C VAL A 70 30.28 -49.01 -33.07
N ASN A 71 30.55 -48.85 -34.37
CA ASN A 71 30.57 -49.98 -35.31
C ASN A 71 32.00 -50.44 -35.61
N ASN A 72 32.47 -51.41 -34.83
CA ASN A 72 33.60 -52.28 -35.15
C ASN A 72 33.09 -53.57 -35.81
N ALA A 73 32.97 -53.60 -37.15
CA ALA A 73 33.12 -54.83 -37.95
C ALA A 73 33.08 -54.54 -39.48
N GLY A 74 34.24 -54.47 -40.13
CA GLY A 74 34.40 -55.01 -41.49
C GLY A 74 34.57 -54.06 -42.68
N ASN A 75 34.49 -52.73 -42.54
CA ASN A 75 34.69 -51.81 -43.67
C ASN A 75 35.98 -50.97 -43.55
N ILE A 76 36.68 -50.82 -44.67
CA ILE A 76 38.01 -50.19 -44.83
C ILE A 76 38.06 -48.70 -44.40
N ILE A 77 36.93 -48.05 -44.17
CA ILE A 77 36.84 -46.66 -43.68
C ILE A 77 35.81 -46.61 -42.55
N THR A 78 36.27 -46.57 -41.30
CA THR A 78 35.46 -46.19 -40.14
C THR A 78 35.38 -44.67 -40.06
N ARG A 79 34.16 -44.13 -39.95
CA ARG A 79 33.93 -42.70 -39.66
C ARG A 79 33.19 -42.64 -38.35
N ASP A 80 33.94 -42.61 -37.27
CA ASP A 80 33.40 -42.40 -35.92
C ASP A 80 32.70 -41.05 -35.91
N LYS A 81 31.37 -41.07 -35.77
CA LYS A 81 30.58 -39.86 -35.55
C LYS A 81 30.24 -39.82 -34.07
N THR A 82 30.72 -38.78 -33.41
CA THR A 82 30.41 -38.50 -32.00
C THR A 82 29.74 -37.14 -31.92
N ILE A 83 28.58 -37.09 -31.29
CA ILE A 83 27.88 -35.85 -30.95
C ILE A 83 27.76 -35.79 -29.43
N ASN A 84 28.22 -34.70 -28.85
CA ASN A 84 28.04 -34.41 -27.43
C ASN A 84 27.18 -33.16 -27.25
N VAL A 85 26.13 -33.28 -26.44
CA VAL A 85 25.22 -32.18 -26.14
C VAL A 85 25.21 -31.99 -24.63
N GLU A 86 25.96 -30.99 -24.16
CA GLU A 86 25.89 -30.56 -22.76
C GLU A 86 24.62 -29.74 -22.54
N PHE A 87 23.86 -30.08 -21.50
CA PHE A 87 22.70 -29.32 -21.08
C PHE A 87 22.78 -29.03 -19.59
N SER A 88 22.13 -27.93 -19.17
CA SER A 88 22.12 -27.50 -17.78
C SER A 88 20.82 -26.85 -17.36
N CYS A 89 20.47 -27.02 -16.08
CA CYS A 89 19.35 -26.34 -15.43
C CYS A 89 19.88 -25.56 -14.23
N ALA A 90 19.54 -24.27 -14.15
CA ALA A 90 19.94 -23.38 -13.07
C ALA A 90 18.75 -23.12 -12.12
N TYR A 91 18.99 -23.25 -10.82
CA TYR A 91 18.02 -22.98 -9.76
C TYR A 91 18.54 -21.87 -8.86
N GLU A 92 17.73 -20.85 -8.57
CA GLU A 92 18.08 -19.77 -7.65
C GLU A 92 18.29 -20.30 -6.22
N LEU A 93 19.31 -19.78 -5.53
CA LEU A 93 19.57 -20.09 -4.13
C LEU A 93 18.60 -19.36 -3.19
N ASP A 94 18.29 -18.10 -3.50
CA ASP A 94 17.46 -17.23 -2.66
C ASP A 94 16.03 -17.19 -3.20
N LEU A 95 15.09 -17.80 -2.46
CA LEU A 95 13.67 -17.81 -2.81
C LEU A 95 12.90 -16.86 -1.91
N LYS A 96 12.04 -16.03 -2.51
CA LYS A 96 11.09 -15.20 -1.77
C LYS A 96 9.73 -15.88 -1.74
N ILE A 97 9.19 -16.08 -0.54
CA ILE A 97 7.85 -16.63 -0.32
C ILE A 97 7.02 -15.65 0.50
N SER A 98 5.70 -15.68 0.28
CA SER A 98 4.74 -14.87 1.03
C SER A 98 3.68 -15.78 1.65
N LEU A 99 3.23 -15.42 2.85
CA LEU A 99 2.10 -16.08 3.48
C LEU A 99 0.80 -15.64 2.80
N GLU A 100 0.06 -16.56 2.19
CA GLU A 100 -1.24 -16.25 1.56
C GLU A 100 -2.33 -15.91 2.57
N THR A 101 -2.13 -16.29 3.84
CA THR A 101 -3.10 -16.08 4.91
C THR A 101 -2.97 -14.69 5.53
N VAL A 102 -4.09 -13.99 5.64
CA VAL A 102 -4.17 -12.69 6.31
C VAL A 102 -4.26 -12.87 7.82
N LEU A 103 -3.36 -12.21 8.56
CA LEU A 103 -3.42 -12.15 10.03
C LEU A 103 -4.35 -11.01 10.46
N LYS A 104 -5.38 -11.33 11.24
CA LYS A 104 -6.30 -10.35 11.86
C LYS A 104 -6.11 -10.33 13.38
N PRO A 105 -5.33 -9.39 13.93
CA PRO A 105 -5.18 -9.30 15.39
C PRO A 105 -6.48 -8.81 16.04
N MET A 106 -6.86 -9.42 17.16
CA MET A 106 -7.95 -8.91 18.00
C MET A 106 -7.37 -7.88 19.00
N LEU A 107 -7.89 -6.67 18.95
CA LEU A 107 -7.57 -5.59 19.89
C LEU A 107 -8.81 -5.27 20.72
N SER A 108 -8.68 -5.24 22.05
CA SER A 108 -9.72 -4.69 22.91
C SER A 108 -9.49 -3.19 23.09
N VAL A 109 -10.35 -2.38 22.51
CA VAL A 109 -10.34 -0.92 22.68
C VAL A 109 -11.58 -0.54 23.49
N ILE A 110 -11.37 0.17 24.60
CA ILE A 110 -12.45 0.72 25.42
C ILE A 110 -12.59 2.19 25.06
N ASN A 111 -13.64 2.53 24.30
CA ASN A 111 -13.98 3.93 23.98
C ASN A 111 -14.91 4.46 25.07
N LEU A 112 -14.37 5.31 25.96
CA LEU A 112 -15.14 6.02 26.98
C LEU A 112 -15.63 7.34 26.39
N THR A 113 -16.91 7.43 26.04
CA THR A 113 -17.55 8.68 25.63
C THR A 113 -18.14 9.35 26.87
N LEU A 114 -17.65 10.54 27.21
CA LEU A 114 -18.22 11.34 28.29
C LEU A 114 -19.49 12.06 27.80
N PRO A 115 -20.51 12.25 28.67
CA PRO A 115 -21.72 12.97 28.29
C PRO A 115 -21.41 14.45 28.01
N THR A 116 -21.99 14.97 26.93
CA THR A 116 -21.88 16.39 26.56
C THR A 116 -22.60 17.26 27.58
N GLN A 117 -21.92 18.31 28.07
CA GLN A 117 -22.51 19.33 28.93
C GLN A 117 -22.80 20.60 28.12
N GLU A 118 -23.94 21.24 28.37
CA GLU A 118 -24.26 22.54 27.77
C GLU A 118 -23.47 23.66 28.43
N GLY A 119 -22.92 24.58 27.63
CA GLY A 119 -22.25 25.80 28.09
C GLY A 119 -22.90 27.04 27.48
N ASN A 120 -22.89 28.15 28.21
CA ASN A 120 -23.45 29.43 27.76
C ASN A 120 -22.34 30.48 27.59
N PHE A 121 -22.45 31.31 26.56
CA PHE A 121 -21.59 32.48 26.38
C PHE A 121 -22.03 33.64 27.28
N ILE A 122 -21.05 34.40 27.78
CA ILE A 122 -21.30 35.62 28.55
C ILE A 122 -21.31 36.81 27.60
N THR A 123 -22.45 37.50 27.49
CA THR A 123 -22.60 38.70 26.65
C THR A 123 -22.61 39.96 27.52
N LYS A 124 -21.90 41.01 27.08
CA LYS A 124 -21.81 42.30 27.76
C LYS A 124 -22.10 43.45 26.80
N MET A 125 -22.48 44.59 27.38
CA MET A 125 -22.76 45.82 26.65
C MET A 125 -22.07 46.99 27.36
N ALA A 126 -21.53 47.94 26.59
CA ALA A 126 -20.88 49.13 27.12
C ALA A 126 -21.24 50.38 26.32
N LEU A 127 -21.43 51.50 27.02
CA LEU A 127 -21.53 52.84 26.45
C LEU A 127 -20.14 53.49 26.42
N TYR A 128 -19.76 54.05 25.28
CA TYR A 128 -18.45 54.64 25.03
C TYR A 128 -18.54 56.16 24.93
N LYS A 129 -17.45 56.82 25.34
CA LYS A 129 -17.35 58.29 25.35
C LYS A 129 -17.27 58.91 23.95
N ASN A 130 -16.85 58.15 22.94
CA ASN A 130 -16.68 58.62 21.57
C ASN A 130 -16.66 57.45 20.57
N SER A 131 -16.59 57.78 19.27
CA SER A 131 -16.58 56.85 18.14
C SER A 131 -15.37 55.92 18.06
N SER A 132 -14.37 56.06 18.94
CA SER A 132 -13.22 55.15 18.95
C SER A 132 -13.49 53.83 19.67
N TYR A 133 -14.58 53.74 20.44
CA TYR A 133 -14.93 52.56 21.25
C TYR A 133 -13.81 52.08 22.20
N ARG A 134 -12.91 52.98 22.63
CA ARG A 134 -11.78 52.63 23.52
C ARG A 134 -12.08 52.82 25.00
N HIS A 135 -12.84 53.86 25.33
CA HIS A 135 -13.04 54.28 26.72
C HIS A 135 -14.53 54.21 27.09
N PRO A 136 -14.96 53.14 27.77
CA PRO A 136 -16.33 53.02 28.24
C PRO A 136 -16.60 53.95 29.44
N TYR A 137 -17.87 54.30 29.65
CA TYR A 137 -18.33 54.89 30.90
C TYR A 137 -18.24 53.83 32.02
N ARG A 138 -18.01 54.30 33.25
CA ARG A 138 -18.04 53.42 34.44
C ARG A 138 -19.48 53.21 34.89
N GLU A 139 -19.70 52.20 35.72
CA GLU A 139 -20.99 51.89 36.32
C GLU A 139 -21.54 53.10 37.08
N GLY A 140 -22.82 53.42 36.87
CA GLY A 140 -23.51 54.57 37.46
C GLY A 140 -24.34 55.36 36.45
N GLU A 141 -24.94 56.45 36.93
CA GLU A 141 -25.72 57.37 36.10
C GLU A 141 -24.82 58.30 35.29
N VAL A 142 -25.15 58.50 34.02
CA VAL A 142 -24.42 59.37 33.09
C VAL A 142 -25.38 60.45 32.58
N VAL A 143 -25.01 61.71 32.74
CA VAL A 143 -25.80 62.86 32.28
C VAL A 143 -25.30 63.28 30.90
N LEU A 144 -26.19 63.27 29.90
CA LEU A 144 -25.89 63.55 28.49
C LEU A 144 -26.90 64.55 27.92
N SER A 145 -26.48 65.31 26.91
CA SER A 145 -27.36 66.23 26.18
C SER A 145 -28.11 65.50 25.06
N THR A 146 -29.28 66.00 24.68
CA THR A 146 -30.04 65.48 23.52
C THR A 146 -29.34 65.69 22.19
N ARG A 147 -28.30 66.52 22.14
CA ARG A 147 -27.44 66.73 20.96
C ARG A 147 -26.24 65.78 20.90
N ASP A 148 -25.98 65.03 21.96
CA ASP A 148 -24.84 64.12 22.02
C ASP A 148 -25.13 62.83 21.24
N ILE A 149 -24.10 62.27 20.62
CA ILE A 149 -24.17 60.98 19.93
C ILE A 149 -23.78 59.88 20.92
N LEU A 150 -24.62 58.86 21.04
CA LEU A 150 -24.36 57.70 21.89
C LEU A 150 -23.65 56.60 21.11
N TYR A 151 -22.49 56.17 21.62
CA TYR A 151 -21.71 55.07 21.05
C TYR A 151 -21.85 53.84 21.92
N VAL A 152 -22.70 52.89 21.54
CA VAL A 152 -22.95 51.65 22.31
C VAL A 152 -22.32 50.47 21.58
N GLY A 153 -21.65 49.59 22.31
CA GLY A 153 -21.09 48.34 21.80
C GLY A 153 -21.57 47.13 22.59
N VAL A 154 -21.76 46.00 21.90
CA VAL A 154 -22.10 44.69 22.47
C VAL A 154 -20.97 43.73 22.13
N PHE A 155 -20.56 42.90 23.08
CA PHE A 155 -19.46 41.95 22.91
C PHE A 155 -19.73 40.66 23.68
N VAL A 156 -19.11 39.57 23.23
CA VAL A 156 -19.25 38.24 23.81
C VAL A 156 -17.88 37.80 24.32
N GLU A 157 -17.82 37.32 25.56
CA GLU A 157 -16.60 36.79 26.16
C GLU A 157 -16.48 35.29 25.90
N GLY A 158 -15.29 34.86 25.48
CA GLY A 158 -14.96 33.45 25.28
C GLY A 158 -15.48 32.84 23.98
N ALA A 159 -16.12 33.62 23.10
CA ALA A 159 -16.47 33.18 21.75
C ALA A 159 -15.23 33.22 20.83
N ASP A 160 -15.06 32.19 20.00
CA ASP A 160 -14.04 32.18 18.94
C ASP A 160 -14.48 33.08 17.78
N GLU A 161 -13.80 34.21 17.63
CA GLU A 161 -14.08 35.24 16.61
C GLU A 161 -13.90 34.73 15.17
N ASN A 162 -13.17 33.62 14.96
CA ASN A 162 -13.03 33.02 13.63
C ASN A 162 -14.20 32.09 13.27
N GLN A 163 -14.93 31.59 14.27
CA GLN A 163 -16.02 30.62 14.09
C GLN A 163 -17.40 31.24 14.28
N LEU A 164 -17.49 32.30 15.08
CA LEU A 164 -18.75 32.91 15.48
C LEU A 164 -18.78 34.39 15.11
N ILE A 165 -19.94 34.83 14.63
CA ILE A 165 -20.23 36.23 14.32
C ILE A 165 -21.35 36.71 15.24
N LEU A 166 -21.14 37.85 15.90
CA LEU A 166 -22.15 38.48 16.75
C LEU A 166 -23.17 39.25 15.90
N ILE A 167 -24.46 38.91 16.05
CA ILE A 167 -25.57 39.59 15.38
C ILE A 167 -26.54 40.14 16.42
N VAL A 168 -26.78 41.46 16.39
CA VAL A 168 -27.79 42.11 17.23
C VAL A 168 -29.14 42.08 16.50
N ASN A 169 -30.02 41.16 16.89
CA ASN A 169 -31.30 40.98 16.21
C ASN A 169 -32.38 42.00 16.62
N MET A 170 -32.44 42.35 17.92
CA MET A 170 -33.36 43.35 18.45
C MET A 170 -32.66 44.23 19.49
N CYS A 171 -32.90 45.54 19.43
CA CYS A 171 -32.43 46.51 20.41
C CYS A 171 -33.52 47.55 20.66
N TRP A 172 -33.78 47.88 21.92
CA TRP A 172 -34.79 48.86 22.30
C TRP A 172 -34.40 49.59 23.58
N ALA A 173 -34.93 50.79 23.76
CA ALA A 173 -34.84 51.57 24.98
C ALA A 173 -36.15 51.50 25.78
N THR A 174 -36.03 51.50 27.10
CA THR A 174 -37.15 51.54 28.06
C THR A 174 -36.96 52.71 29.02
N PRO A 175 -38.04 53.34 29.52
CA PRO A 175 -37.95 54.41 30.52
C PRO A 175 -37.60 53.89 31.93
N SER A 176 -37.59 52.56 32.12
CA SER A 176 -37.26 51.89 33.37
C SER A 176 -36.13 50.87 33.18
N ARG A 177 -35.62 50.33 34.30
CA ARG A 177 -34.60 49.27 34.32
C ARG A 177 -35.09 47.89 33.81
N TYR A 178 -36.38 47.74 33.55
CA TYR A 178 -36.97 46.46 33.17
C TYR A 178 -37.07 46.35 31.66
N SER A 179 -36.42 45.34 31.09
CA SER A 179 -36.46 45.09 29.63
C SER A 179 -37.86 44.74 29.10
N SER A 180 -38.76 44.32 29.99
CA SER A 180 -40.15 43.96 29.71
C SER A 180 -41.15 45.11 29.86
N ASP A 181 -40.69 46.35 30.02
CA ASP A 181 -41.56 47.52 30.08
C ASP A 181 -42.49 47.61 28.85
N ARG A 182 -43.74 48.02 29.07
CA ARG A 182 -44.72 48.18 27.98
C ARG A 182 -44.33 49.31 27.05
N LEU A 183 -43.72 50.38 27.58
CA LEU A 183 -43.24 51.48 26.77
C LEU A 183 -41.81 51.15 26.31
N ARG A 184 -41.66 50.90 25.01
CA ARG A 184 -40.37 50.60 24.37
C ARG A 184 -40.20 51.39 23.09
N TYR A 185 -39.00 51.88 22.86
CA TYR A 185 -38.60 52.50 21.60
C TYR A 185 -37.59 51.59 20.90
N ILE A 186 -37.94 51.09 19.72
CA ILE A 186 -37.13 50.14 18.97
C ILE A 186 -36.04 50.91 18.21
N ILE A 187 -34.79 50.47 18.38
CA ILE A 187 -33.61 51.02 17.70
C ILE A 187 -33.12 50.06 16.61
N ILE A 188 -33.26 48.75 16.83
CA ILE A 188 -32.96 47.70 15.84
C ILE A 188 -34.09 46.69 15.86
N GLU A 189 -34.65 46.36 14.69
CA GLU A 189 -35.63 45.31 14.49
C GLU A 189 -35.17 44.34 13.40
N ARG A 190 -35.14 43.04 13.71
CA ARG A 190 -34.76 41.97 12.77
C ARG A 190 -33.38 42.21 12.13
N GLY A 191 -32.44 42.74 12.91
CA GLY A 191 -31.08 43.06 12.48
C GLY A 191 -30.93 44.34 11.66
N CYS A 192 -32.01 45.11 11.47
CA CYS A 192 -31.98 46.39 10.73
C CYS A 192 -32.26 47.58 11.68
N PRO A 193 -31.54 48.71 11.52
CA PRO A 193 -31.84 49.95 12.24
C PRO A 193 -33.11 50.65 11.74
#